data_AF-X0X968-F1
#
_entry.id   AF-X0X968-F1
#
_cell.length_a   1.000
_cell.length_b   1.000
_cell.length_c   1.000
_cell.angle_alpha   90.00
_cell.angle_beta   90.00
_cell.angle_gamma   90.00
#
_symmetry.space_group_name_H-M   'P 1'
#
loop_
_entity.id
_entity.type
_entity.pdbx_description
1 polymer ?
#
loop_
_entity_poly.entity_id
_entity_poly.type
_entity_poly.pdbx_seq_one_letter_code
_entity_poly.pdbx_strand_id
1 'polypeptide(L)'
;MPAKTLFKKQGDKFRAKFFYEIETWCIVNFANIRRYLFEKAINPAAVFFYSGKKDWDKSEHYITTCVPFAVEQSSQFNQKGRSKKIWSVFVNDSTIKEIPIRDVENGSAVSWKTAMWGTHRDKCLLDIISRRYDDILAFKSNSGLLMNEGPQFRPLPTKTDSETPEDFEAKVKKFKDNHEYLPEYVGKYVLDTDKVHAGCFHLPDDPDDVCKIMGKDEAYLRTRGGKAGLELFKAPHIIISASRSFSVYSEVDFMIP
;
A
#
# COMPACT_ATOMS: atom_id res chain seq x y z
N MET A 1 -14.37 -13.37 -9.67
CA MET A 1 -13.61 -13.73 -8.44
C MET A 1 -12.94 -12.50 -7.83
N PRO A 2 -12.58 -12.49 -6.53
CA PRO A 2 -11.76 -11.43 -5.96
C PRO A 2 -10.34 -11.46 -6.54
N ALA A 3 -9.83 -10.33 -7.04
CA ALA A 3 -8.47 -10.23 -7.58
C ALA A 3 -7.41 -10.50 -6.51
N LYS A 4 -7.73 -10.26 -5.23
CA LYS A 4 -6.84 -10.55 -4.08
C LYS A 4 -6.33 -11.99 -4.06
N THR A 5 -7.07 -12.94 -4.64
CA THR A 5 -6.64 -14.35 -4.74
C THR A 5 -5.27 -14.51 -5.42
N LEU A 6 -4.97 -13.65 -6.40
CA LEU A 6 -3.70 -13.66 -7.15
C LEU A 6 -2.51 -13.15 -6.34
N PHE A 7 -2.76 -12.34 -5.29
CA PHE A 7 -1.69 -11.58 -4.61
C PHE A 7 -1.56 -11.84 -3.11
N LYS A 8 -2.52 -12.53 -2.50
CA LYS A 8 -2.54 -12.77 -1.06
C LYS A 8 -1.35 -13.65 -0.64
N LYS A 9 -0.51 -13.18 0.28
CA LYS A 9 0.70 -13.91 0.75
C LYS A 9 0.40 -15.27 1.39
N GLN A 10 -0.76 -15.44 2.05
CA GLN A 10 -1.15 -16.75 2.58
C GLN A 10 -1.76 -17.70 1.53
N GLY A 11 -1.86 -17.26 0.28
CA GLY A 11 -2.55 -17.98 -0.81
C GLY A 11 -1.64 -18.80 -1.71
N ASP A 12 -0.34 -18.89 -1.41
CA ASP A 12 0.66 -19.47 -2.32
C ASP A 12 0.35 -20.93 -2.64
N LYS A 13 0.06 -21.76 -1.62
CA LYS A 13 -0.32 -23.17 -1.79
C LYS A 13 -1.60 -23.33 -2.61
N PHE A 14 -2.58 -22.46 -2.39
CA PHE A 14 -3.83 -22.47 -3.16
C PHE A 14 -3.55 -22.14 -4.63
N ARG A 15 -2.77 -21.09 -4.92
CA ARG A 15 -2.44 -20.70 -6.28
C ARG A 15 -1.63 -21.77 -7.00
N ALA A 16 -0.59 -22.30 -6.35
CA ALA A 16 0.22 -23.39 -6.88
C ALA A 16 -0.68 -24.56 -7.31
N LYS A 17 -1.56 -25.02 -6.41
CA LYS A 17 -2.49 -26.11 -6.70
C LYS A 17 -3.51 -25.75 -7.80
N PHE A 18 -4.11 -24.57 -7.73
CA PHE A 18 -5.11 -24.12 -8.70
C PHE A 18 -4.54 -24.08 -10.12
N PHE A 19 -3.40 -23.41 -10.32
CA PHE A 19 -2.79 -23.29 -11.65
C PHE A 19 -2.13 -24.59 -12.11
N TYR A 20 -1.75 -25.47 -11.20
CA TYR A 20 -1.27 -26.80 -11.57
C TYR A 20 -2.41 -27.73 -12.01
N GLU A 21 -3.56 -27.70 -11.35
CA GLU A 21 -4.68 -28.63 -11.61
C GLU A 21 -5.68 -28.12 -12.65
N ILE A 22 -5.75 -26.80 -12.88
CA ILE A 22 -6.80 -26.19 -13.71
C ILE A 22 -6.16 -25.42 -14.86
N GLU A 23 -6.49 -25.84 -16.08
CA GLU A 23 -6.10 -25.18 -17.33
C GLU A 23 -6.70 -23.77 -17.38
N THR A 24 -5.93 -22.75 -16.99
CA THR A 24 -6.33 -21.35 -17.02
C THR A 24 -5.65 -20.67 -18.20
N TRP A 25 -6.38 -20.13 -19.17
CA TRP A 25 -5.77 -19.48 -20.34
C TRP A 25 -5.86 -17.95 -20.31
N CYS A 26 -6.80 -17.37 -19.55
CA CYS A 26 -6.91 -15.91 -19.49
C CYS A 26 -7.37 -15.39 -18.13
N ILE A 27 -6.78 -14.28 -17.68
CA ILE A 27 -7.16 -13.57 -16.46
C ILE A 27 -7.25 -12.07 -16.71
N VAL A 28 -8.41 -11.49 -16.42
CA VAL A 28 -8.65 -10.05 -16.55
C VAL A 28 -8.81 -9.44 -15.15
N ASN A 29 -7.98 -8.44 -14.82
CA ASN A 29 -7.98 -7.81 -13.50
C ASN A 29 -8.62 -6.42 -13.54
N PHE A 30 -9.81 -6.31 -12.95
CA PHE A 30 -10.59 -5.07 -12.88
C PHE A 30 -10.33 -4.25 -11.62
N ALA A 31 -9.28 -4.54 -10.84
CA ALA A 31 -9.03 -3.87 -9.56
C ALA A 31 -9.02 -2.34 -9.65
N ASN A 32 -8.43 -1.80 -10.73
CA ASN A 32 -8.31 -0.35 -10.98
C ASN A 32 -9.63 0.33 -11.34
N ILE A 33 -10.52 -0.35 -12.07
CA ILE A 33 -11.79 0.24 -12.55
C ILE A 33 -13.04 -0.30 -11.84
N ARG A 34 -12.88 -1.16 -10.83
CA ARG A 34 -13.99 -1.85 -10.14
C ARG A 34 -15.11 -0.93 -9.67
N ARG A 35 -14.77 0.26 -9.17
CA ARG A 35 -15.72 1.23 -8.59
C ARG A 35 -16.66 1.82 -9.63
N TYR A 36 -16.28 1.71 -10.90
CA TYR A 36 -17.04 2.23 -12.04
C TYR A 36 -17.82 1.12 -12.77
N LEU A 37 -17.39 -0.13 -12.64
CA LEU A 37 -18.09 -1.30 -13.19
C LEU A 37 -19.14 -1.86 -12.25
N PHE A 38 -18.93 -1.76 -10.93
CA PHE A 38 -19.77 -2.42 -9.93
C PHE A 38 -20.14 -1.45 -8.80
N GLU A 39 -21.43 -1.10 -8.68
CA GLU A 39 -21.93 -0.06 -7.76
C GLU A 39 -21.62 -0.30 -6.28
N LYS A 40 -21.39 -1.55 -5.87
CA LYS A 40 -21.13 -1.93 -4.46
C LYS A 40 -19.86 -2.75 -4.28
N ALA A 41 -18.93 -2.74 -5.25
CA ALA A 41 -17.71 -3.53 -5.14
C ALA A 41 -16.71 -2.91 -4.15
N ILE A 42 -16.66 -3.50 -2.95
CA ILE A 42 -15.63 -3.20 -1.95
C ILE A 42 -14.31 -3.86 -2.35
N ASN A 43 -14.37 -5.14 -2.73
CA ASN A 43 -13.19 -5.94 -3.07
C ASN A 43 -12.79 -5.78 -4.54
N PRO A 44 -11.48 -5.84 -4.85
CA PRO A 44 -11.02 -5.84 -6.23
C PRO A 44 -11.52 -7.09 -6.95
N ALA A 45 -11.95 -6.91 -8.19
CA ALA A 45 -12.57 -7.95 -9.00
C ALA A 45 -11.63 -8.42 -10.11
N ALA A 46 -11.72 -9.70 -10.44
CA ALA A 46 -11.02 -10.32 -11.56
C ALA A 46 -11.90 -11.42 -12.19
N VAL A 47 -11.72 -11.64 -13.49
CA VAL A 47 -12.35 -12.71 -14.27
C VAL A 47 -11.27 -13.71 -14.65
N PHE A 48 -11.61 -14.99 -14.54
CA PHE A 48 -10.73 -16.11 -14.83
C PHE A 48 -11.42 -16.95 -15.90
N PHE A 49 -10.72 -17.22 -16.99
CA PHE A 49 -11.15 -18.13 -18.04
C PHE A 49 -10.33 -19.41 -17.90
N TYR A 50 -11.02 -20.50 -17.59
CA TYR A 50 -10.40 -21.77 -17.26
C TYR A 50 -11.27 -22.96 -17.64
N SER A 51 -10.63 -24.12 -17.73
CA SER A 51 -11.20 -25.42 -18.10
C SER A 51 -10.95 -26.39 -16.96
N GLY A 52 -11.95 -27.24 -16.66
CA GLY A 52 -11.87 -28.22 -15.58
C GLY A 52 -11.01 -29.45 -15.90
N LYS A 53 -10.23 -29.43 -16.99
CA LYS A 53 -9.30 -30.50 -17.34
C LYS A 53 -8.16 -30.55 -16.33
N LYS A 54 -7.98 -31.71 -15.69
CA LYS A 54 -6.89 -31.94 -14.72
C LYS A 54 -5.59 -32.41 -15.38
N ASP A 55 -5.71 -33.20 -16.43
CA ASP A 55 -4.59 -33.74 -17.21
C ASP A 55 -4.49 -32.99 -18.55
N TRP A 56 -3.94 -31.78 -18.48
CA TRP A 56 -3.74 -30.89 -19.61
C TRP A 56 -2.24 -30.69 -19.87
N ASP A 57 -1.87 -30.35 -21.11
CA ASP A 57 -0.46 -30.18 -21.50
C ASP A 57 0.08 -28.83 -20.99
N LYS A 58 1.03 -28.90 -20.06
CA LYS A 58 1.64 -27.75 -19.39
C LYS A 58 2.89 -27.23 -20.12
N SER A 59 3.45 -28.00 -21.04
CA SER A 59 4.81 -27.79 -21.54
C SER A 59 4.99 -26.43 -22.24
N GLU A 60 3.99 -25.98 -22.99
CA GLU A 60 4.01 -24.70 -23.73
C GLU A 60 2.84 -23.77 -23.38
N HIS A 61 2.27 -23.91 -22.18
CA HIS A 61 1.08 -23.14 -21.83
C HIS A 61 1.37 -21.76 -21.26
N TYR A 62 0.64 -20.79 -21.78
CA TYR A 62 0.70 -19.40 -21.36
C TYR A 62 -0.67 -18.95 -20.85
N ILE A 63 -0.63 -18.11 -19.82
CA ILE A 63 -1.81 -17.44 -19.29
C ILE A 63 -1.77 -16.00 -19.79
N THR A 64 -2.72 -15.63 -20.65
CA THR A 64 -2.91 -14.25 -21.07
C THR A 64 -3.48 -13.45 -19.91
N THR A 65 -2.88 -12.31 -19.61
CA THR A 65 -3.32 -11.39 -18.57
C THR A 65 -3.65 -10.05 -19.16
N CYS A 66 -4.68 -9.41 -18.64
CA CYS A 66 -5.13 -8.10 -19.09
C CYS A 66 -5.57 -7.24 -17.91
N VAL A 67 -5.16 -5.98 -17.91
CA VAL A 67 -5.44 -5.02 -16.82
C VAL A 67 -5.94 -3.70 -17.40
N PRO A 68 -7.25 -3.49 -17.47
CA PRO A 68 -7.78 -2.19 -17.87
C PRO A 68 -7.50 -1.14 -16.79
N PHE A 69 -6.77 -0.08 -17.17
CA PHE A 69 -6.43 1.01 -16.26
C PHE A 69 -7.47 2.14 -16.32
N ALA A 70 -7.69 2.79 -15.17
CA ALA A 70 -8.61 3.93 -15.09
C ALA A 70 -8.14 5.11 -15.95
N VAL A 71 -6.83 5.34 -16.05
CA VAL A 71 -6.26 6.43 -16.88
C VAL A 71 -6.65 6.30 -18.35
N GLU A 72 -6.78 5.06 -18.85
CA GLU A 72 -7.15 4.75 -20.23
C GLU A 72 -8.66 4.94 -20.49
N GLN A 73 -9.48 5.00 -19.43
CA GLN A 73 -10.93 5.24 -19.56
C GLN A 73 -11.31 6.72 -19.35
N SER A 74 -10.34 7.63 -19.32
CA SER A 74 -10.51 9.04 -18.94
C SER A 74 -11.62 9.77 -19.71
N SER A 75 -11.83 9.44 -20.98
CA SER A 75 -12.93 10.00 -21.80
C SER A 75 -14.33 9.68 -21.26
N GLN A 76 -14.48 8.56 -20.56
CA GLN A 76 -15.75 8.14 -19.94
C GLN A 76 -15.94 8.72 -18.53
N PHE A 77 -14.85 9.10 -17.86
CA PHE A 77 -14.90 9.66 -16.49
C PHE A 77 -15.13 11.16 -16.42
N ASN A 78 -14.87 11.89 -17.51
CA ASN A 78 -14.99 13.34 -17.58
C ASN A 78 -16.39 13.84 -17.95
N GLN A 79 -17.40 12.96 -18.06
CA GLN A 79 -18.77 13.38 -18.36
C GLN A 79 -19.46 13.94 -17.11
N LYS A 80 -19.58 15.28 -17.03
CA LYS A 80 -20.38 15.95 -16.00
C LYS A 80 -21.85 15.52 -16.11
N GLY A 81 -22.44 15.07 -15.00
CA GLY A 81 -23.89 14.90 -14.84
C GLY A 81 -24.48 13.51 -15.15
N ARG A 82 -23.72 12.57 -15.73
CA ARG A 82 -24.18 11.17 -15.87
C ARG A 82 -23.54 10.26 -14.83
N SER A 83 -24.27 9.22 -14.43
CA SER A 83 -23.77 8.14 -13.58
C SER A 83 -22.40 7.69 -14.10
N LYS A 84 -21.38 7.64 -13.24
CA LYS A 84 -19.99 7.24 -13.56
C LYS A 84 -19.87 5.74 -13.93
N LYS A 85 -20.88 5.19 -14.59
CA LYS A 85 -20.95 3.81 -15.04
C LYS A 85 -20.31 3.72 -16.41
N ILE A 86 -19.34 2.83 -16.51
CA ILE A 86 -18.66 2.49 -17.76
C ILE A 86 -19.49 1.42 -18.47
N TRP A 87 -19.73 1.59 -19.77
CA TRP A 87 -20.41 0.59 -20.61
C TRP A 87 -19.46 -0.11 -21.59
N SER A 88 -18.25 0.43 -21.78
CA SER A 88 -17.19 -0.16 -22.60
C SER A 88 -15.85 -0.08 -21.89
N VAL A 89 -15.05 -1.14 -21.94
CA VAL A 89 -13.72 -1.16 -21.32
C VAL A 89 -12.68 -1.14 -22.43
N PHE A 90 -11.84 -0.10 -22.44
CA PHE A 90 -10.68 -0.04 -23.32
C PHE A 90 -9.52 -0.79 -22.69
N VAL A 91 -8.82 -1.57 -23.50
CA VAL A 91 -7.62 -2.29 -23.11
C VAL A 91 -6.55 -1.97 -24.14
N ASN A 92 -5.43 -1.44 -23.68
CA ASN A 92 -4.27 -1.25 -24.55
C ASN A 92 -3.53 -2.59 -24.71
N ASP A 93 -3.10 -2.87 -25.94
CA ASP A 93 -2.30 -4.06 -26.26
C ASP A 93 -1.05 -4.18 -25.37
N SER A 94 -0.42 -3.06 -25.03
CA SER A 94 0.75 -3.04 -24.13
C SER A 94 0.46 -3.54 -22.70
N THR A 95 -0.82 -3.60 -22.30
CA THR A 95 -1.25 -4.13 -21.00
C THR A 95 -1.59 -5.62 -21.06
N ILE A 96 -1.68 -6.19 -22.25
CA ILE A 96 -1.88 -7.61 -22.48
C ILE A 96 -0.52 -8.28 -22.36
N LYS A 97 -0.41 -9.26 -21.46
CA LYS A 97 0.84 -9.99 -21.24
C LYS A 97 0.60 -11.46 -21.07
N GLU A 98 1.55 -12.25 -21.56
CA GLU A 98 1.53 -13.70 -21.40
C GLU A 98 2.51 -14.12 -20.32
N ILE A 99 2.07 -15.03 -19.45
CA ILE A 99 2.89 -15.62 -18.40
C ILE A 99 2.99 -17.12 -18.66
N PRO A 100 4.19 -17.70 -18.83
CA PRO A 100 4.32 -19.14 -18.95
C PRO A 100 3.94 -19.82 -17.62
N ILE A 101 3.32 -20.99 -17.69
CA ILE A 101 2.83 -21.68 -16.49
C ILE A 101 3.92 -21.92 -15.43
N ARG A 102 5.15 -22.23 -15.86
CA ARG A 102 6.33 -22.42 -15.00
C ARG A 102 6.61 -21.24 -14.06
N ASP A 103 6.25 -20.01 -14.46
CA ASP A 103 6.46 -18.81 -13.66
C ASP A 103 5.40 -18.67 -12.54
N VAL A 104 4.30 -19.42 -12.58
CA VAL A 104 3.18 -19.37 -11.60
C VAL A 104 2.97 -20.67 -10.83
N GLU A 105 3.65 -21.76 -11.20
CA GLU A 105 3.56 -23.08 -10.56
C GLU A 105 3.89 -23.07 -9.07
N ASN A 106 4.87 -22.25 -8.66
CA ASN A 106 5.23 -22.09 -7.24
C ASN A 106 4.20 -21.28 -6.43
N GLY A 107 3.14 -20.78 -7.10
CA GLY A 107 2.13 -19.95 -6.48
C GLY A 107 2.61 -18.54 -6.13
N SER A 108 3.75 -18.08 -6.63
CA SER A 108 4.28 -16.75 -6.34
C SER A 108 3.32 -15.64 -6.77
N ALA A 109 3.09 -14.68 -5.87
CA ALA A 109 2.33 -13.47 -6.18
C ALA A 109 3.11 -12.49 -7.07
N VAL A 110 4.43 -12.63 -7.14
CA VAL A 110 5.30 -11.69 -7.87
C VAL A 110 5.02 -11.77 -9.38
N SER A 111 4.91 -12.96 -9.94
CA SER A 111 4.63 -13.17 -11.37
C SER A 111 3.35 -12.47 -11.79
N TRP A 112 2.28 -12.60 -11.00
CA TRP A 112 1.02 -11.90 -11.22
C TRP A 112 1.16 -10.38 -11.09
N LYS A 113 1.89 -9.90 -10.09
CA LYS A 113 2.11 -8.47 -9.89
C LYS A 113 2.87 -7.84 -11.06
N THR A 114 3.94 -8.48 -11.50
CA THR A 114 4.78 -8.02 -12.60
C THR A 114 4.01 -8.03 -13.92
N ALA A 115 3.24 -9.08 -14.19
CA ALA A 115 2.41 -9.14 -15.38
C ALA A 115 1.33 -8.06 -15.39
N MET A 116 0.72 -7.78 -14.24
CA MET A 116 -0.43 -6.87 -14.16
C MET A 116 -0.07 -5.39 -14.00
N TRP A 117 1.06 -5.08 -13.36
CA TRP A 117 1.42 -3.70 -13.02
C TRP A 117 2.87 -3.33 -13.31
N GLY A 118 3.73 -4.31 -13.57
CA GLY A 118 5.13 -4.08 -13.88
C GLY A 118 5.43 -4.14 -15.37
N THR A 119 6.70 -4.15 -15.68
CA THR A 119 7.29 -4.32 -17.01
C THR A 119 8.34 -5.43 -16.94
N HIS A 120 8.91 -5.80 -18.09
CA HIS A 120 10.05 -6.72 -18.11
C HIS A 120 11.24 -6.15 -17.32
N ARG A 121 11.47 -4.83 -17.39
CA ARG A 121 12.55 -4.16 -16.64
C ARG A 121 12.35 -4.29 -15.14
N ASP A 122 11.12 -4.19 -14.66
CA ASP A 122 10.80 -4.38 -13.24
C ASP A 122 11.10 -5.81 -12.79
N LYS A 123 10.80 -6.82 -13.62
CA LYS A 123 11.18 -8.22 -13.34
C LYS A 123 12.68 -8.36 -13.18
N CYS A 124 13.46 -7.87 -14.16
CA CYS A 124 14.92 -7.94 -14.12
C CYS A 124 15.49 -7.22 -12.90
N LEU A 125 14.95 -6.06 -12.55
CA LEU A 125 15.38 -5.32 -11.37
C LEU A 125 15.10 -6.11 -10.08
N LEU A 126 13.92 -6.69 -9.94
CA LEU A 126 13.56 -7.54 -8.80
C LEU A 126 14.46 -8.78 -8.71
N ASP A 127 14.80 -9.40 -9.83
CA ASP A 127 15.73 -10.54 -9.89
C ASP A 127 17.15 -10.14 -9.49
N ILE A 128 17.62 -8.95 -9.88
CA ILE A 128 18.92 -8.42 -9.45
C ILE A 128 18.92 -8.13 -7.95
N ILE A 129 17.87 -7.46 -7.45
CA ILE A 129 17.76 -7.11 -6.03
C ILE A 129 17.72 -8.37 -5.17
N SER A 130 16.90 -9.37 -5.55
CA SER A 130 16.77 -10.62 -4.80
C SER A 130 18.02 -11.49 -4.80
N ARG A 131 18.91 -11.33 -5.80
CA ARG A 131 20.22 -12.01 -5.82
C ARG A 131 21.30 -11.26 -5.04
N ARG A 132 21.21 -9.93 -4.99
CA ARG A 132 22.22 -9.08 -4.38
C ARG A 132 22.00 -8.89 -2.88
N TYR A 133 20.73 -8.83 -2.47
CA TYR A 133 20.36 -8.54 -1.10
C TYR A 133 19.48 -9.67 -0.59
N ASP A 134 19.83 -10.16 0.60
CA ASP A 134 18.99 -11.06 1.38
C ASP A 134 17.73 -10.34 1.89
N ASP A 135 16.96 -11.00 2.76
CA ASP A 135 15.77 -10.42 3.38
C ASP A 135 16.04 -9.03 3.97
N ILE A 136 15.01 -8.16 3.99
CA ILE A 136 15.10 -6.80 4.48
C ILE A 136 15.62 -6.72 5.92
N LEU A 137 15.39 -7.76 6.72
CA LEU A 137 15.92 -7.90 8.08
C LEU A 137 17.43 -8.17 8.11
N ALA A 138 17.93 -8.99 7.18
CA ALA A 138 19.37 -9.20 7.00
C ALA A 138 20.03 -7.91 6.47
N PHE A 139 19.37 -7.24 5.51
CA PHE A 139 19.81 -5.95 5.02
C PHE A 139 19.91 -4.92 6.15
N LYS A 140 18.87 -4.78 6.98
CA LYS A 140 18.84 -3.91 8.17
C LYS A 140 20.05 -4.16 9.08
N SER A 141 20.35 -5.43 9.35
CA SER A 141 21.44 -5.82 10.25
C SER A 141 22.82 -5.47 9.68
N ASN A 142 22.99 -5.55 8.37
CA ASN A 142 24.26 -5.27 7.70
C ASN A 142 24.47 -3.79 7.39
N SER A 143 23.39 -3.02 7.22
CA SER A 143 23.44 -1.61 6.80
C SER A 143 23.30 -0.62 7.95
N GLY A 144 23.02 -1.08 9.17
CA GLY A 144 22.76 -0.20 10.32
C GLY A 144 21.48 0.63 10.20
N LEU A 145 20.52 0.21 9.37
CA LEU A 145 19.26 0.94 9.19
C LEU A 145 18.38 0.80 10.43
N LEU A 146 17.78 1.91 10.83
CA LEU A 146 16.72 1.92 11.83
C LEU A 146 15.40 1.59 11.13
N MET A 147 14.70 0.57 11.64
CA MET A 147 13.40 0.16 11.12
C MET A 147 12.49 -0.06 12.31
N ASN A 148 11.60 0.90 12.53
CA ASN A 148 10.60 0.92 13.59
C ASN A 148 9.30 1.54 13.04
N GLU A 149 8.22 1.40 13.78
CA GLU A 149 7.02 2.22 13.57
C GLU A 149 7.30 3.64 14.10
N GLY A 150 6.66 4.62 13.46
CA GLY A 150 6.67 6.01 13.88
C GLY A 150 6.18 6.24 15.30
N PRO A 151 6.62 7.32 15.99
CA PRO A 151 6.06 7.70 17.26
C PRO A 151 4.63 8.21 17.08
N GLN A 152 3.67 7.50 17.69
CA GLN A 152 2.27 7.90 17.65
C GLN A 152 1.96 9.00 18.68
N PHE A 153 2.15 10.25 18.27
CA PHE A 153 1.78 11.43 19.05
C PHE A 153 0.27 11.56 19.20
N ARG A 154 -0.17 12.06 20.37
CA ARG A 154 -1.57 12.25 20.71
C ARG A 154 -1.82 13.70 21.14
N PRO A 155 -2.85 14.36 20.62
CA PRO A 155 -3.26 15.65 21.14
C PRO A 155 -3.80 15.52 22.56
N LEU A 156 -3.61 16.58 23.36
CA LEU A 156 -4.32 16.77 24.61
C LEU A 156 -5.83 16.65 24.38
N PRO A 157 -6.57 16.03 25.32
CA PRO A 157 -8.02 16.03 25.25
C PRO A 157 -8.54 17.46 25.20
N THR A 158 -9.40 17.76 24.22
CA THR A 158 -10.19 18.99 24.19
C THR A 158 -11.45 18.84 25.05
N LYS A 159 -11.88 19.97 25.62
CA LYS A 159 -13.10 20.03 26.42
C LYS A 159 -14.30 19.97 25.49
N THR A 160 -15.25 19.10 25.80
CA THR A 160 -16.52 19.00 25.08
C THR A 160 -17.57 19.88 25.77
N ASP A 161 -18.52 20.44 25.02
CA ASP A 161 -19.55 21.37 25.56
C ASP A 161 -20.41 20.77 26.69
N SER A 162 -20.49 19.44 26.75
CA SER A 162 -21.25 18.67 27.74
C SER A 162 -20.43 18.22 28.97
N GLU A 163 -19.13 18.49 29.03
CA GLU A 163 -18.26 18.04 30.13
C GLU A 163 -18.15 19.11 31.23
N THR A 164 -18.33 18.70 32.49
CA THR A 164 -18.07 19.58 33.63
C THR A 164 -16.57 19.92 33.71
N PRO A 165 -16.18 21.07 34.29
CA PRO A 165 -14.77 21.40 34.49
C PRO A 165 -13.99 20.32 35.25
N GLU A 166 -14.61 19.70 36.25
CA GLU A 166 -14.02 18.64 37.09
C GLU A 166 -13.76 17.36 36.29
N ASP A 167 -14.72 16.94 35.45
CA ASP A 167 -14.56 15.78 34.57
C ASP A 167 -13.45 15.99 33.53
N PHE A 168 -13.36 17.21 32.99
CA PHE A 168 -12.31 17.57 32.03
C PHE A 168 -10.92 17.54 32.67
N GLU A 169 -10.77 18.10 33.87
CA GLU A 169 -9.51 18.05 34.63
C GLU A 169 -9.09 16.60 34.95
N ALA A 170 -10.05 15.76 35.37
CA ALA A 170 -9.78 14.34 35.62
C ALA A 170 -9.34 13.61 34.34
N LYS A 171 -9.95 13.91 33.19
CA LYS A 171 -9.59 13.37 31.86
C LYS A 171 -8.18 13.77 31.45
N VAL A 172 -7.82 15.05 31.61
CA VAL A 172 -6.47 15.55 31.32
C VAL A 172 -5.43 14.93 32.25
N LYS A 173 -5.74 14.80 33.55
CA LYS A 173 -4.85 14.16 34.52
C LYS A 173 -4.58 12.70 34.14
N LYS A 174 -5.63 11.92 33.87
CA LYS A 174 -5.52 10.53 33.40
C LYS A 174 -4.75 10.42 32.09
N PHE A 175 -4.88 11.40 31.19
CA PHE A 175 -4.11 11.45 29.96
C PHE A 175 -2.61 11.64 30.24
N LYS A 176 -2.25 12.64 31.06
CA LYS A 176 -0.86 12.93 31.45
C LYS A 176 -0.20 11.80 32.24
N ASP A 177 -0.96 11.05 33.03
CA ASP A 177 -0.43 9.87 33.74
C ASP A 177 0.04 8.77 32.77
N ASN A 178 -0.53 8.72 31.56
CA ASN A 178 -0.24 7.69 30.55
C ASN A 178 0.61 8.19 29.37
N HIS A 179 0.91 9.49 29.32
CA HIS A 179 1.63 10.11 28.22
C HIS A 179 2.71 11.06 28.71
N GLU A 180 3.89 10.92 28.14
CA GLU A 180 5.02 11.80 28.37
C GLU A 180 4.96 12.98 27.40
N TYR A 181 5.12 14.18 27.93
CA TYR A 181 5.22 15.39 27.12
C TYR A 181 6.65 15.57 26.63
N LEU A 182 6.82 15.76 25.32
CA LEU A 182 8.13 15.89 24.69
C LEU A 182 8.28 17.27 24.03
N PRO A 183 8.71 18.30 24.78
CA PRO A 183 8.76 19.68 24.29
C PRO A 183 9.73 19.88 23.13
N GLU A 184 10.74 19.00 22.99
CA GLU A 184 11.76 19.06 21.94
C GLU A 184 11.20 18.87 20.51
N TYR A 185 10.01 18.27 20.38
CA TYR A 185 9.35 18.05 19.10
C TYR A 185 8.33 19.12 18.74
N VAL A 186 8.00 20.04 19.66
CA VAL A 186 7.12 21.17 19.36
C VAL A 186 7.77 22.07 18.31
N GLY A 187 7.02 22.41 17.27
CA GLY A 187 7.52 23.21 16.16
C GLY A 187 8.32 22.42 15.11
N LYS A 188 8.49 21.11 15.27
CA LYS A 188 9.08 20.25 14.24
C LYS A 188 8.03 19.81 13.22
N TYR A 189 8.51 19.48 12.02
CA TYR A 189 7.67 18.91 10.96
C TYR A 189 7.27 17.48 11.29
N VAL A 190 5.99 17.19 11.08
CA VAL A 190 5.38 15.86 11.21
C VAL A 190 4.67 15.54 9.92
N LEU A 191 4.91 14.36 9.37
CA LEU A 191 4.23 13.89 8.17
C LEU A 191 2.72 13.85 8.37
N ASP A 192 1.99 14.54 7.49
CA ASP A 192 0.54 14.50 7.44
C ASP A 192 0.10 13.33 6.55
N THR A 193 -0.25 12.21 7.18
CA THR A 193 -0.63 10.99 6.47
C THR A 193 -1.89 11.17 5.62
N ASP A 194 -2.80 12.06 6.01
CA ASP A 194 -4.01 12.34 5.24
C ASP A 194 -3.68 13.06 3.93
N LYS A 195 -2.73 14.01 3.95
CA LYS A 195 -2.23 14.68 2.73
C LYS A 195 -1.52 13.72 1.78
N VAL A 196 -0.72 12.79 2.32
CA VAL A 196 -0.07 11.74 1.50
C VAL A 196 -1.12 10.83 0.86
N HIS A 197 -2.13 10.41 1.62
CA HIS A 197 -3.23 9.59 1.12
C HIS A 197 -4.12 10.31 0.10
N ALA A 198 -4.19 11.64 0.14
CA ALA A 198 -4.96 12.45 -0.81
C ALA A 198 -4.32 12.54 -2.22
N GLY A 199 -3.12 11.99 -2.43
CA GLY A 199 -2.51 11.87 -3.76
C GLY A 199 -1.11 12.44 -3.90
N CYS A 200 -0.52 12.97 -2.82
CA CYS A 200 0.88 13.41 -2.81
C CYS A 200 1.80 12.19 -2.64
N PHE A 201 1.95 11.38 -3.70
CA PHE A 201 2.86 10.23 -3.71
C PHE A 201 4.33 10.63 -3.84
N HIS A 202 4.59 11.91 -4.07
CA HIS A 202 5.91 12.51 -4.05
C HIS A 202 5.90 13.42 -2.82
N LEU A 203 6.81 13.19 -1.88
CA LEU A 203 7.13 14.25 -0.92
C LEU A 203 7.83 15.31 -1.78
N PRO A 204 7.26 16.51 -1.94
CA PRO A 204 7.99 17.60 -2.58
C PRO A 204 9.24 17.90 -1.75
N ASP A 205 10.23 18.50 -2.39
CA ASP A 205 11.48 18.92 -1.73
C ASP A 205 11.19 19.87 -0.54
N ASP A 206 10.00 20.48 -0.53
CA ASP A 206 9.49 21.31 0.56
C ASP A 206 8.62 20.51 1.55
N PRO A 207 9.02 20.37 2.83
CA PRO A 207 8.21 19.73 3.86
C PRO A 207 6.85 20.39 4.09
N ASP A 208 6.64 21.68 3.76
CA ASP A 208 5.38 22.38 4.05
C ASP A 208 4.14 21.80 3.33
N ASP A 209 4.33 21.18 2.17
CA ASP A 209 3.23 20.64 1.36
C ASP A 209 2.63 19.36 1.97
N VAL A 210 3.45 18.54 2.63
CA VAL A 210 3.13 17.17 3.06
C VAL A 210 3.24 16.96 4.56
N CYS A 211 3.88 17.89 5.26
CA CYS A 211 3.96 17.90 6.71
C CYS A 211 3.01 18.94 7.31
N LYS A 212 2.85 18.83 8.62
CA LYS A 212 2.31 19.87 9.50
C LYS A 212 3.32 20.17 10.60
N ILE A 213 3.22 21.35 11.19
CA ILE A 213 4.05 21.74 12.33
C ILE A 213 3.38 21.20 13.61
N MET A 214 4.15 20.50 14.44
CA MET A 214 3.65 19.95 15.70
C MET A 214 3.31 21.08 16.69
N GLY A 215 2.05 21.13 17.12
CA GLY A 215 1.58 22.05 18.15
C GLY A 215 2.04 21.66 19.56
N LYS A 216 2.03 22.63 20.50
CA LYS A 216 2.32 22.39 21.92
C LYS A 216 1.42 21.33 22.54
N ASP A 217 0.16 21.32 22.12
CA ASP A 217 -0.82 20.38 22.66
C ASP A 217 -0.80 19.01 21.97
N GLU A 218 0.04 18.83 20.93
CA GLU A 218 0.12 17.59 20.15
C GLU A 218 1.32 16.70 20.52
N ALA A 219 2.31 17.24 21.25
CA ALA A 219 3.59 16.58 21.52
C ALA A 219 3.55 15.60 22.71
N TYR A 220 2.52 14.77 22.82
CA TYR A 220 2.38 13.75 23.87
C TYR A 220 2.57 12.34 23.32
N LEU A 221 3.52 11.60 23.87
CA LEU A 221 3.83 10.22 23.50
C LEU A 221 3.33 9.26 24.58
N ARG A 222 2.71 8.16 24.16
CA ARG A 222 2.23 7.15 25.12
C ARG A 222 3.40 6.41 25.76
N THR A 223 3.49 6.43 27.09
CA THR A 223 4.62 5.85 27.85
C THR A 223 4.81 4.34 27.55
N ARG A 224 3.71 3.60 27.37
CA ARG A 224 3.73 2.16 27.04
C ARG A 224 4.26 1.87 25.63
N GLY A 225 4.14 2.82 24.70
CA GLY A 225 4.58 2.64 23.30
C GLY A 225 6.10 2.66 23.14
N GLY A 226 6.83 3.14 24.15
CA GLY A 226 8.28 3.29 24.10
C GLY A 226 8.73 4.44 23.21
N LYS A 227 10.05 4.63 23.13
CA LYS A 227 10.70 5.77 22.46
C LYS A 227 11.42 5.39 21.16
N ALA A 228 11.36 4.13 20.73
CA ALA A 228 12.11 3.61 19.59
C ALA A 228 11.79 4.32 18.26
N GLY A 229 10.57 4.84 18.11
CA GLY A 229 10.18 5.62 16.93
C GLY A 229 10.81 7.01 16.88
N LEU A 230 11.22 7.58 18.01
CA LEU A 230 11.81 8.93 18.06
C LEU A 230 13.15 9.01 17.32
N GLU A 231 13.85 7.87 17.20
CA GLU A 231 15.11 7.77 16.46
C GLU A 231 14.91 7.91 14.95
N LEU A 232 13.68 7.76 14.45
CA LEU A 232 13.31 7.88 13.03
C LEU A 232 13.09 9.34 12.58
N PHE A 233 13.55 10.32 13.34
CA PHE A 233 13.40 11.73 12.95
C PHE A 233 14.39 12.16 11.85
N LYS A 234 15.59 11.58 11.84
CA LYS A 234 16.67 12.02 10.95
C LYS A 234 16.65 11.33 9.60
N ALA A 235 16.74 12.12 8.54
CA ALA A 235 16.90 11.66 7.17
C ALA A 235 18.23 10.89 6.99
N PRO A 236 18.37 10.05 5.94
CA PRO A 236 17.37 9.76 4.90
C PRO A 236 16.24 8.81 5.38
N HIS A 237 15.03 9.06 4.87
CA HIS A 237 13.81 8.31 5.22
C HIS A 237 13.35 7.43 4.06
N ILE A 238 13.00 6.17 4.38
CA ILE A 238 12.20 5.30 3.52
C ILE A 238 10.90 4.98 4.25
N ILE A 239 9.81 5.58 3.79
CA ILE A 239 8.50 5.47 4.42
C ILE A 239 7.67 4.48 3.63
N ILE A 240 7.16 3.45 4.29
CA ILE A 240 6.31 2.44 3.66
C ILE A 240 5.01 2.42 4.43
N SER A 241 3.89 2.65 3.74
CA SER A 241 2.59 2.54 4.40
C SER A 241 2.36 1.10 4.86
N ALA A 242 1.73 0.91 6.02
CA ALA A 242 1.43 -0.43 6.53
C ALA A 242 0.56 -1.26 5.55
N SER A 243 -0.29 -0.57 4.78
CA SER A 243 -1.11 -1.16 3.72
C SER A 243 -0.35 -1.42 2.41
N ARG A 244 0.92 -0.99 2.32
CA ARG A 244 1.80 -1.03 1.14
C ARG A 244 1.18 -0.33 -0.07
N SER A 245 0.38 0.68 0.20
CA SER A 245 -0.27 1.52 -0.80
C SER A 245 0.67 2.56 -1.38
N PHE A 246 1.72 2.94 -0.64
CA PHE A 246 2.75 3.86 -1.08
C PHE A 246 4.08 3.51 -0.41
N SER A 247 5.16 3.93 -1.06
CA SER A 247 6.51 4.00 -0.51
C SER A 247 7.13 5.31 -0.94
N VAL A 248 7.69 6.08 -0.01
CA VAL A 248 8.31 7.38 -0.33
C VAL A 248 9.70 7.47 0.26
N TYR A 249 10.58 8.15 -0.47
CA TYR A 249 11.92 8.50 -0.05
C TYR A 249 11.99 9.99 0.27
N SER A 250 12.74 10.38 1.31
CA SER A 250 13.04 11.79 1.56
C SER A 250 14.40 11.99 2.21
N GLU A 251 15.05 13.09 1.84
CA GLU A 251 16.29 13.60 2.43
C GLU A 251 16.04 14.68 3.49
N VAL A 252 14.78 14.96 3.81
CA VAL A 252 14.41 16.05 4.71
C VAL A 252 14.08 15.51 6.09
N ASP A 253 14.56 16.19 7.12
CA ASP A 253 14.26 15.86 8.51
C ASP A 253 12.79 16.20 8.84
N PHE A 254 11.99 15.17 9.03
CA PHE A 254 10.66 15.29 9.62
C PHE A 254 10.31 14.01 10.37
N MET A 255 9.30 14.12 11.21
CA MET A 255 8.81 13.01 12.00
C MET A 255 7.77 12.20 11.24
N ILE A 256 7.91 10.88 11.28
CA ILE A 256 6.99 9.93 10.64
C ILE A 256 6.14 9.31 11.75
N PRO A 257 4.84 9.61 11.86
CA PRO A 257 3.98 9.07 12.92
C PRO A 257 3.49 7.63 12.68
#